data_AF-A0A497AZF1-F1
#
_entry.id   AF-A0A497AZF1-F1
#
_cell.length_a   1.000
_cell.length_b   1.000
_cell.length_c   1.000
_cell.angle_alpha   90.00
_cell.angle_beta   90.00
_cell.angle_gamma   90.00
#
_symmetry.space_group_name_H-M   'P 1'
#
loop_
_entity.id
_entity.type
_entity.pdbx_description
1 polymer ?
#
loop_
_entity_poly.entity_id
_entity_poly.type
_entity_poly.pdbx_seq_one_letter_code
_entity_poly.pdbx_strand_id
1 'polypeptide(L)' 'MVGGNVLSHWSTYIVSLQKLSTTDWEAVIADAPDLPMVRCRFRITPSGIRDVK' A
#
# COMPACT_ATOMS: atom_id res chain seq x y z
N MET A 1 -12.03 3.87 6.28
CA MET A 1 -12.06 2.99 5.09
C MET A 1 -13.39 3.22 4.39
N VAL A 2 -13.39 3.76 3.18
CA VAL A 2 -14.63 4.06 2.44
C VAL A 2 -15.05 2.78 1.71
N GLY A 3 -16.19 2.19 2.09
CA GLY A 3 -16.69 0.92 1.53
C GLY A 3 -17.03 -0.18 2.54
N GLY A 4 -16.63 -0.04 3.80
CA GLY A 4 -17.04 -0.91 4.91
C GLY A 4 -16.57 -2.37 4.81
N ASN A 5 -17.17 -3.24 5.64
CA ASN A 5 -16.75 -4.65 5.82
C ASN A 5 -16.88 -5.51 4.56
N VAL A 6 -17.78 -5.16 3.64
CA VAL A 6 -18.02 -5.94 2.41
C VAL A 6 -16.80 -5.89 1.49
N LEU A 7 -16.24 -4.70 1.25
CA LEU A 7 -15.04 -4.59 0.41
C LEU A 7 -13.82 -5.22 1.06
N SER A 8 -13.70 -5.15 2.39
CA SER A 8 -12.62 -5.83 3.10
C SER A 8 -12.72 -7.34 2.97
N HIS A 9 -13.91 -7.90 3.17
CA HIS A 9 -14.10 -9.35 3.18
C HIS A 9 -13.97 -10.00 1.80
N TRP A 10 -14.16 -9.23 0.72
CA TRP A 10 -14.02 -9.71 -0.67
C TRP A 10 -12.60 -9.49 -1.23
N SER A 11 -11.77 -8.69 -0.57
CA SER A 11 -10.41 -8.39 -1.02
C SER A 11 -9.43 -9.37 -0.37
N THR A 12 -8.71 -10.15 -1.17
CA THR A 12 -7.66 -11.05 -0.63
C THR A 12 -6.45 -10.29 -0.10
N TYR A 13 -6.18 -9.11 -0.64
CA TYR A 13 -5.09 -8.24 -0.18
C TYR A 13 -5.58 -6.80 -0.11
N ILE A 14 -5.27 -6.14 0.99
CA ILE A 14 -5.54 -4.72 1.17
C ILE A 14 -4.22 -4.04 1.46
N VAL A 15 -3.84 -3.10 0.59
CA VAL A 15 -2.63 -2.29 0.74
C VAL A 15 -3.03 -0.85 0.99
N SER A 16 -2.57 -0.29 2.11
CA SER A 16 -2.72 1.12 2.44
C SER A 16 -1.53 1.91 1.90
N LEU A 17 -1.79 3.03 1.22
CA LEU A 17 -0.76 3.92 0.70
C LEU A 17 -0.67 5.18 1.57
N GLN A 18 0.52 5.44 2.10
CA GLN A 18 0.82 6.59 2.93
C GLN A 18 1.84 7.48 2.21
N LYS A 19 1.52 8.76 2.05
CA LYS A 19 2.43 9.72 1.45
C LYS A 19 3.44 10.20 2.50
N LEU A 20 4.74 10.00 2.24
CA LEU A 20 5.81 10.42 3.15
C LEU A 20 6.40 11.78 2.76
N SER A 21 6.58 12.00 1.46
CA SER A 21 7.10 13.25 0.90
C SER A 21 6.37 13.60 -0.40
N THR A 22 6.86 14.61 -1.14
CA THR A 22 6.30 14.96 -2.45
C THR A 22 6.31 13.78 -3.42
N THR A 23 7.35 12.95 -3.38
CA THR A 23 7.59 11.86 -4.33
C THR A 23 7.70 10.49 -3.68
N ASP A 24 8.01 10.44 -2.37
CA ASP A 24 8.17 9.18 -1.64
C ASP A 24 6.87 8.76 -0.95
N TRP A 25 6.58 7.47 -1.03
CA TRP A 25 5.38 6.83 -0.52
C TRP A 25 5.74 5.53 0.20
N GLU A 26 4.87 5.12 1.12
CA GLU A 26 4.96 3.88 1.85
C GLU A 26 3.68 3.07 1.61
N ALA A 27 3.84 1.85 1.11
CA ALA A 27 2.80 0.84 1.03
C ALA A 27 2.85 -0.02 2.30
N VAL A 28 1.70 -0.19 2.96
CA VAL A 28 1.56 -1.00 4.16
C VAL A 28 0.50 -2.07 3.90
N ILE A 29 0.83 -3.34 4.17
CA ILE A 29 -0.18 -4.39 4.12
C ILE A 29 -1.15 -4.17 5.28
N ALA A 30 -2.40 -3.89 4.96
CA ALA A 30 -3.48 -3.71 5.92
C ALA A 30 -4.24 -5.02 6.18
N ASP A 31 -4.35 -5.88 5.17
CA ASP A 31 -4.94 -7.21 5.28
C ASP A 31 -4.32 -8.16 4.23
N ALA A 32 -3.94 -9.36 4.65
CA ALA A 32 -3.40 -10.42 3.80
C ALA A 32 -3.50 -11.78 4.52
N PRO A 33 -3.77 -12.88 3.82
CA PRO A 33 -3.93 -14.20 4.43
C PRO A 33 -2.60 -14.86 4.84
N ASP A 34 -1.51 -14.50 4.19
CA ASP A 34 -0.22 -15.20 4.21
C ASP A 34 0.96 -14.30 4.57
N LEU A 35 0.76 -12.98 4.61
CA LEU A 35 1.81 -12.01 4.85
C LEU A 35 1.61 -11.29 6.19
N PRO A 36 2.68 -11.13 6.99
CA PRO A 36 2.62 -10.27 8.17
C PRO A 36 2.48 -8.80 7.75
N MET A 37 2.12 -7.95 8.71
CA MET A 37 2.02 -6.50 8.49
C MET A 37 3.41 -5.92 8.18
N VAL A 38 3.71 -5.75 6.88
CA VAL A 38 4.98 -5.24 6.37
C VAL A 38 4.81 -3.90 5.65
N ARG A 39 5.91 -3.17 5.54
CA ARG A 39 5.98 -1.85 4.91
C ARG A 39 6.99 -1.87 3.77
N CYS A 40 6.65 -1.23 2.65
CA CYS A 40 7.52 -1.08 1.49
C CYS A 40 7.53 0.38 1.05
N ARG A 41 8.73 0.93 0.81
CA ARG A 41 8.89 2.31 0.34
C ARG A 41 9.12 2.33 -1.16
N PHE A 42 8.45 3.27 -1.82
CA PHE A 42 8.58 3.48 -3.25
C PHE A 42 8.51 4.97 -3.59
N ARG A 43 8.98 5.32 -4.78
CA ARG A 43 8.91 6.67 -5.32
C ARG A 43 8.02 6.70 -6.55
N ILE A 44 7.16 7.71 -6.64
CA ILE A 44 6.42 8.02 -7.87
C ILE A 44 7.25 9.00 -8.70
N THR A 45 7.65 8.58 -9.89
CA THR A 45 8.42 9.36 -10.88
C THR A 45 7.57 9.64 -12.12
N PRO A 46 7.98 10.54 -13.02
CA PRO A 46 7.31 10.69 -14.32
C PRO A 46 7.27 9.39 -15.14
N SER A 47 8.20 8.45 -14.89
CA SER A 47 8.25 7.14 -15.53
C SER A 47 7.41 6.05 -14.84
N GLY A 48 6.72 6.38 -13.74
CA GLY A 48 5.99 5.44 -12.90
C GLY A 48 6.67 5.15 -11.55
N ILE A 49 6.33 4.01 -10.95
CA ILE A 49 6.80 3.58 -9.62
C ILE A 49 8.22 3.03 -9.70
N ARG A 50 9.08 3.46 -8.78
CA ARG A 50 10.48 3.03 -8.66
C ARG A 50 10.85 2.74 -7.21
N ASP A 51 11.85 1.89 -7.02
CA ASP A 51 12.42 1.63 -5.70
C ASP A 51 13.13 2.85 -5.13
N VAL A 52 13.08 2.95 -3.80
CA VAL A 52 13.93 3.87 -3.04
C VAL A 52 15.24 3.12 -2.78
N LYS A 53 16.31 3.55 -3.46
CA LYS A 53 17.66 3.02 -3.23
C LYS A 53 18.17 3.31 -1.82
#